data_AF-A0A3P2A8W5-F1
#
_entry.id   AF-A0A3P2A8W5-F1
#
_cell.length_a   1.000
_cell.length_b   1.000
_cell.length_c   1.000
_cell.angle_alpha   90.00
_cell.angle_beta   90.00
_cell.angle_gamma   90.00
#
_symmetry.space_group_name_H-M   'P 1'
#
loop_
_entity.id
_entity.type
_entity.pdbx_description
1 polymer ?
#
loop_
_entity_poly.entity_id
_entity_poly.type
_entity_poly.pdbx_seq_one_letter_code
_entity_poly.pdbx_strand_id
1 'polypeptide(L)'
;MFPNNKMLWHKRKQYPDKEWVFLFLEPRVLWEKPCLFYPTNAASNTVRFCDESLFTTPEALENLFSGERFGLKDYLPTDVQAEIMVQGVIEPSYIFACFFHSEQQSDLVQKLTLKFYPNITFHYGNGFMGFRENINWS
;
A
#
# COMPACT_ATOMS: atom_id res chain seq x y z
N MET A 1 3.86 10.90 4.92
CA MET A 1 3.03 9.74 5.27
C MET A 1 2.84 8.90 4.02
N PHE A 2 2.79 7.58 4.12
CA PHE A 2 2.61 6.65 3.00
C PHE A 2 1.80 5.43 3.47
N PRO A 3 1.03 4.75 2.60
CA PRO A 3 0.62 5.12 1.25
C PRO A 3 -0.50 6.17 1.26
N ASN A 4 -0.83 6.71 0.08
CA ASN A 4 -1.91 7.69 -0.14
C ASN A 4 -2.06 8.70 1.02
N ASN A 5 -1.06 9.58 1.13
CA ASN A 5 -0.85 10.41 2.31
C ASN A 5 -2.07 11.24 2.73
N LYS A 6 -2.83 11.79 1.78
CA LYS A 6 -4.06 12.56 2.03
C LYS A 6 -5.13 11.67 2.65
N MET A 7 -5.46 10.55 2.01
CA MET A 7 -6.50 9.63 2.50
C MET A 7 -6.15 9.12 3.89
N LEU A 8 -4.92 8.63 4.07
CA LEU A 8 -4.45 8.12 5.35
C LEU A 8 -4.50 9.18 6.45
N TRP A 9 -4.18 10.45 6.14
CA TRP A 9 -4.25 11.55 7.11
C TRP A 9 -5.67 11.83 7.55
N HIS A 10 -6.59 11.94 6.59
CA HIS A 10 -7.99 12.18 6.89
C HIS A 10 -8.58 11.04 7.73
N LYS A 11 -8.26 9.79 7.40
CA LYS A 11 -8.76 8.63 8.12
C LYS A 11 -8.21 8.55 9.55
N ARG A 12 -6.93 8.86 9.76
CA ARG A 12 -6.35 8.92 11.11
C ARG A 12 -6.96 10.03 11.97
N LYS A 13 -7.26 11.18 11.38
CA LYS A 13 -7.99 12.24 12.08
C LYS A 13 -9.42 11.84 12.42
N GLN A 14 -10.08 11.11 11.53
CA GLN A 14 -11.43 10.62 11.74
C GLN A 14 -11.51 9.53 12.82
N TYR A 15 -10.47 8.71 12.92
CA TYR A 15 -10.40 7.57 13.84
C TYR A 15 -9.11 7.61 14.68
N PRO A 16 -8.98 8.58 15.60
CA PRO A 16 -7.78 8.75 16.40
C PRO A 16 -7.57 7.61 17.40
N ASP A 17 -8.65 6.99 17.88
CA ASP A 17 -8.63 5.95 18.92
C ASP A 17 -8.59 4.52 18.34
N LYS A 18 -8.24 4.38 17.06
CA LYS A 18 -8.17 3.08 16.38
C LYS A 18 -6.72 2.68 16.14
N GLU A 19 -6.48 1.39 16.31
CA GLU A 19 -5.23 0.77 15.89
C GLU A 19 -5.19 0.63 14.37
N TRP A 20 -4.00 0.85 13.81
CA TRP A 20 -3.75 0.79 12.38
C TRP A 20 -2.76 -0.32 12.08
N VAL A 21 -3.04 -1.08 11.01
CA VAL A 21 -2.15 -2.09 10.46
C VAL A 21 -1.93 -1.81 8.98
N PHE A 22 -0.68 -1.93 8.54
CA PHE A 22 -0.32 -1.91 7.13
C PHE A 22 -0.02 -3.34 6.70
N LEU A 23 -0.68 -3.79 5.63
CA LEU A 23 -0.46 -5.11 5.05
C LEU A 23 0.55 -4.98 3.90
N PHE A 24 1.59 -5.80 3.95
CA PHE A 24 2.61 -5.87 2.93
C PHE A 24 2.30 -7.05 2.04
N LEU A 25 2.14 -6.74 0.76
CA LEU A 25 1.71 -7.71 -0.24
C LEU A 25 2.90 -8.17 -1.08
N GLU A 26 2.91 -9.46 -1.38
CA GLU A 26 3.85 -10.07 -2.30
C GLU A 26 3.71 -9.41 -3.67
N PRO A 27 4.83 -8.98 -4.31
CA PRO A 27 4.78 -8.32 -5.61
C PRO A 27 4.04 -9.12 -6.69
N ARG A 28 4.01 -10.45 -6.54
CA ARG A 28 3.29 -11.35 -7.46
C ARG A 28 1.81 -11.07 -7.61
N VAL A 29 1.18 -10.35 -6.66
CA VAL A 29 -0.19 -9.85 -6.84
C VAL A 29 -0.34 -9.08 -8.17
N LEU A 30 0.70 -8.36 -8.60
CA LEU A 30 0.63 -7.50 -9.79
C LEU A 30 0.48 -8.27 -11.11
N TRP A 31 0.89 -9.54 -11.17
CA TRP A 31 0.78 -10.38 -12.38
C TRP A 31 -0.07 -11.64 -12.20
N GLU A 32 -0.37 -12.06 -10.96
CA GLU A 32 -1.28 -13.18 -10.69
C GLU A 32 -2.74 -12.73 -10.54
N LYS A 33 -3.00 -11.42 -10.34
CA LYS A 33 -4.35 -10.86 -10.18
C LYS A 33 -4.60 -9.74 -11.19
N PRO A 34 -5.85 -9.56 -11.66
CA PRO A 34 -6.21 -8.39 -12.45
C PRO A 34 -6.01 -7.12 -11.63
N CYS A 35 -5.25 -6.18 -12.18
CA CYS A 35 -4.91 -4.92 -11.54
C CYS A 35 -5.23 -3.73 -12.45
N LEU A 36 -5.59 -2.61 -11.82
CA LEU A 36 -5.69 -1.30 -12.46
C LEU A 36 -4.61 -0.39 -11.89
N PHE A 37 -3.72 0.10 -12.75
CA PHE A 37 -2.57 0.92 -12.42
C PHE A 37 -2.90 2.41 -12.61
N TYR A 38 -3.31 3.09 -11.54
CA TYR A 38 -3.64 4.50 -11.58
C TYR A 38 -2.41 5.36 -11.24
N PRO A 39 -1.93 6.25 -12.15
CA PRO A 39 -0.78 7.10 -11.90
C PRO A 39 -1.03 8.20 -10.86
N THR A 40 -2.27 8.31 -10.36
CA THR A 40 -2.68 9.16 -9.25
C THR A 40 -3.79 8.44 -8.45
N ASN A 41 -4.43 9.13 -7.50
CA ASN A 41 -5.52 8.55 -6.72
C ASN A 41 -6.66 8.08 -7.65
N ALA A 42 -7.13 6.85 -7.50
CA ALA A 42 -8.15 6.27 -8.38
C ALA A 42 -9.50 7.00 -8.29
N ALA A 43 -9.78 7.67 -7.16
CA ALA A 43 -10.95 8.50 -6.95
C ALA A 43 -10.78 9.96 -7.41
N SER A 44 -9.62 10.34 -7.97
CA SER A 44 -9.38 11.68 -8.51
C SER A 44 -10.29 11.96 -9.70
N ASN A 45 -10.76 13.21 -9.82
CA ASN A 45 -11.58 13.67 -10.96
C ASN A 45 -10.91 13.46 -12.32
N THR A 46 -9.58 13.38 -12.35
CA THR A 46 -8.79 13.20 -13.58
C THR A 46 -8.87 11.80 -14.16
N VAL A 47 -9.13 10.78 -13.33
CA VAL A 47 -9.10 9.36 -13.76
C VAL A 47 -10.37 8.59 -13.41
N ARG A 48 -11.17 9.03 -12.42
CA ARG A 48 -12.34 8.28 -11.92
C ARG A 48 -13.45 8.06 -12.95
N PHE A 49 -13.46 8.84 -14.03
CA PHE A 49 -14.43 8.75 -15.12
C PHE A 49 -13.85 8.16 -16.41
N CYS A 50 -12.55 7.83 -16.39
CA CYS A 50 -11.91 7.16 -17.51
C CYS A 50 -12.31 5.69 -17.54
N ASP A 51 -12.24 5.10 -18.72
CA ASP A 51 -12.46 3.66 -18.90
C ASP A 51 -11.37 2.86 -18.17
N GLU A 52 -11.76 1.84 -17.41
CA GLU A 52 -10.84 1.00 -16.64
C GLU A 52 -9.79 0.31 -17.53
N SER A 53 -10.14 0.00 -18.78
CA SER A 53 -9.23 -0.67 -19.73
C SER A 53 -7.93 0.11 -19.94
N LEU A 54 -7.94 1.43 -19.79
CA LEU A 54 -6.76 2.30 -19.87
C LEU A 54 -5.74 2.04 -18.76
N PHE A 55 -6.14 1.39 -17.66
CA PHE A 55 -5.30 1.16 -16.49
C PHE A 55 -4.88 -0.31 -16.34
N THR A 56 -5.27 -1.19 -17.26
CA THR A 56 -4.98 -2.63 -17.17
C THR A 56 -3.66 -3.05 -17.84
N THR A 57 -3.00 -2.14 -18.55
CA THR A 57 -1.89 -2.46 -19.45
C THR A 57 -0.52 -2.36 -18.76
N PRO A 58 0.52 -3.02 -19.30
CA PRO A 58 1.89 -2.80 -18.85
C PRO A 58 2.32 -1.33 -18.97
N GLU A 59 1.85 -0.62 -20.00
CA GLU A 59 2.10 0.82 -20.15
C GLU A 59 1.48 1.63 -19.00
N ALA A 60 0.30 1.24 -18.50
CA ALA A 60 -0.29 1.89 -17.34
C ALA A 60 0.54 1.68 -16.06
N LEU A 61 1.17 0.51 -15.90
CA LEU A 61 2.13 0.26 -14.82
C LEU A 61 3.38 1.16 -14.96
N GLU A 62 3.96 1.25 -16.16
CA GLU A 62 5.09 2.16 -16.43
C GLU A 62 4.72 3.62 -16.17
N ASN A 63 3.48 4.02 -16.47
CA ASN A 63 2.99 5.37 -16.26
C ASN A 63 2.97 5.80 -14.79
N LEU A 64 2.97 4.85 -13.83
CA LEU A 64 3.15 5.17 -12.40
C LEU A 64 4.49 5.87 -12.12
N PHE A 65 5.50 5.62 -12.97
CA PHE A 65 6.87 6.13 -12.85
C PHE A 65 7.20 7.20 -13.90
N SER A 66 6.23 7.60 -14.72
CA SER A 66 6.40 8.63 -15.73
C SER A 66 6.52 10.03 -15.10
N GLY A 67 7.24 10.95 -15.75
CA GLY A 67 7.39 12.35 -15.32
C GLY A 67 8.76 12.71 -14.71
N GLU A 68 8.84 13.89 -14.10
CA GLU A 68 10.08 14.42 -13.51
C GLU A 68 10.41 13.72 -12.19
N ARG A 69 11.65 13.20 -12.06
CA ARG A 69 12.09 12.36 -10.93
C ARG A 69 13.25 12.98 -10.15
N PHE A 70 13.14 14.25 -9.77
CA PHE A 70 14.21 14.92 -9.01
C PHE A 70 14.35 14.35 -7.59
N GLY A 71 15.42 13.59 -7.35
CA GLY A 71 15.74 13.04 -6.02
C GLY A 71 14.82 11.89 -5.56
N LEU A 72 14.00 11.34 -6.46
CA LEU A 72 13.10 10.23 -6.17
C LEU A 72 13.78 8.89 -6.47
N LYS A 73 13.61 7.90 -5.59
CA LYS A 73 14.14 6.55 -5.81
C LYS A 73 13.40 5.84 -6.95
N ASP A 74 14.10 4.99 -7.70
CA ASP A 74 13.57 4.34 -8.91
C ASP A 74 12.32 3.48 -8.67
N TYR A 75 12.21 2.91 -7.48
CA TYR A 75 11.08 2.06 -7.10
C TYR A 75 9.86 2.83 -6.55
N LEU A 76 9.93 4.16 -6.44
CA LEU A 76 8.81 4.99 -5.99
C LEU A 76 8.07 5.58 -7.20
N PRO A 77 6.72 5.48 -7.25
CA PRO A 77 5.90 6.18 -8.23
C PRO A 77 6.12 7.69 -8.18
N THR A 78 6.02 8.37 -9.31
CA THR A 78 6.26 9.82 -9.40
C THR A 78 5.25 10.59 -8.52
N ASP A 79 3.96 10.26 -8.61
CA ASP A 79 2.91 10.80 -7.75
C ASP A 79 2.82 10.02 -6.41
N VAL A 80 2.84 10.73 -5.28
CA VAL A 80 2.60 10.16 -3.93
C VAL A 80 1.16 9.67 -3.72
N GLN A 81 0.27 9.98 -4.65
CA GLN A 81 -1.12 9.54 -4.67
C GLN A 81 -1.38 8.39 -5.63
N ALA A 82 -0.38 7.90 -6.37
CA ALA A 82 -0.54 6.73 -7.24
C ALA A 82 -1.10 5.53 -6.47
N GLU A 83 -2.01 4.78 -7.10
CA GLU A 83 -2.72 3.65 -6.51
C GLU A 83 -2.79 2.48 -7.49
N ILE A 84 -2.65 1.28 -6.94
CA ILE A 84 -2.91 0.04 -7.69
C ILE A 84 -4.18 -0.56 -7.09
N MET A 85 -5.19 -0.74 -7.93
CA MET A 85 -6.43 -1.39 -7.53
C MET A 85 -6.40 -2.85 -7.98
N VAL A 86 -6.32 -3.76 -7.02
CA VAL A 86 -6.42 -5.20 -7.28
C VAL A 86 -7.89 -5.57 -7.33
N GLN A 87 -8.34 -6.16 -8.43
CA GLN A 87 -9.74 -6.56 -8.58
C GLN A 87 -10.02 -7.85 -7.80
N GLY A 88 -11.15 -7.88 -7.09
CA GLY A 88 -11.59 -9.04 -6.32
C GLY A 88 -10.93 -9.14 -4.93
N VAL A 89 -10.73 -10.37 -4.46
CA VAL A 89 -10.17 -10.65 -3.13
C VAL A 89 -8.66 -10.89 -3.23
N ILE A 90 -7.90 -10.25 -2.34
CA ILE A 90 -6.50 -10.56 -2.07
C ILE A 90 -6.46 -11.62 -0.98
N GLU A 91 -6.07 -12.84 -1.31
CA GLU A 91 -5.97 -13.94 -0.35
C GLU A 91 -4.83 -13.71 0.65
N PRO A 92 -4.95 -14.22 1.89
CA PRO A 92 -3.91 -14.07 2.91
C PRO A 92 -2.53 -14.59 2.48
N SER A 93 -2.46 -15.52 1.53
CA SER A 93 -1.21 -16.04 0.95
C SER A 93 -0.40 -15.02 0.14
N TYR A 94 -0.97 -13.84 -0.13
CA TYR A 94 -0.26 -12.72 -0.70
C TYR A 94 0.27 -11.75 0.35
N ILE A 95 -0.09 -11.90 1.62
CA ILE A 95 0.42 -11.05 2.69
C ILE A 95 1.70 -11.69 3.22
N PHE A 96 2.84 -11.00 3.11
CA PHE A 96 4.12 -11.50 3.66
C PHE A 96 4.49 -10.82 4.97
N ALA A 97 3.96 -9.62 5.24
CA ALA A 97 4.17 -8.94 6.51
C ALA A 97 2.99 -8.04 6.91
N CYS A 98 2.89 -7.80 8.21
CA CYS A 98 1.96 -6.84 8.80
C CYS A 98 2.75 -5.87 9.68
N PHE A 99 2.48 -4.58 9.55
CA PHE A 99 3.10 -3.55 10.36
C PHE A 99 2.05 -2.85 11.22
N PHE A 100 2.13 -3.03 12.52
CA PHE A 100 1.22 -2.46 13.50
C PHE A 100 1.74 -1.13 14.05
N HIS A 101 0.82 -0.18 14.24
CA HIS A 101 1.14 1.13 14.81
C HIS A 101 1.61 1.06 16.27
N SER A 102 1.02 0.18 17.07
CA SER A 102 1.34 0.03 18.49
C SER A 102 1.61 -1.42 18.87
N GLU A 103 2.40 -1.61 19.92
CA GLU A 103 2.70 -2.90 20.52
C GLU A 103 1.59 -3.41 21.45
N GLN A 104 0.51 -2.64 21.66
CA GLN A 104 -0.55 -2.97 22.61
C GLN A 104 -1.24 -4.30 22.29
N GLN A 105 -1.18 -4.75 21.03
CA GLN A 105 -1.76 -6.00 20.56
C GLN A 105 -0.74 -7.11 20.31
N SER A 106 0.54 -6.90 20.66
CA SER A 106 1.64 -7.81 20.31
C SER A 106 1.42 -9.24 20.82
N ASP A 107 0.94 -9.42 22.04
CA ASP A 107 0.66 -10.73 22.63
C ASP A 107 -0.45 -11.49 21.89
N LEU A 108 -1.52 -10.80 21.49
CA LEU A 108 -2.63 -11.39 20.75
C LEU A 108 -2.18 -11.76 19.33
N VAL A 109 -1.46 -10.85 18.67
CA VAL A 109 -0.92 -11.05 17.32
C VAL A 109 0.04 -12.23 17.31
N GLN A 110 0.99 -12.32 18.25
CA GLN A 110 1.91 -13.46 18.34
C GLN A 110 1.18 -14.80 18.48
N LYS A 111 0.14 -14.87 19.32
CA LYS A 111 -0.66 -16.10 19.51
C LYS A 111 -1.42 -16.52 18.25
N LEU A 112 -1.99 -15.57 17.52
CA LEU A 112 -2.71 -15.85 16.27
C LEU A 112 -1.74 -16.25 15.14
N THR A 113 -0.57 -15.61 15.10
CA THR A 113 0.47 -15.80 14.08
C THR A 113 1.01 -17.22 14.07
N LEU A 114 1.53 -17.69 15.21
CA LEU A 114 2.18 -19.00 15.32
C LEU A 114 1.23 -20.15 14.96
N LYS A 115 -0.08 -19.93 15.09
CA LYS A 115 -1.09 -20.96 14.87
C LYS A 115 -1.68 -20.94 13.45
N PHE A 116 -1.89 -19.77 12.87
CA PHE A 116 -2.68 -19.64 11.63
C PHE A 116 -1.89 -19.08 10.45
N TYR A 117 -0.82 -18.31 10.70
CA TYR A 117 -0.09 -17.58 9.65
C TYR A 117 1.43 -17.63 9.88
N PRO A 118 2.04 -18.82 9.87
CA PRO A 118 3.46 -18.99 10.23
C PRO A 118 4.44 -18.27 9.29
N ASN A 119 3.99 -17.91 8.09
CA ASN A 119 4.83 -17.28 7.06
C ASN A 119 4.70 -15.75 7.00
N ILE A 120 3.89 -15.13 7.87
CA ILE A 120 3.73 -13.68 7.91
C ILE A 120 4.65 -13.10 8.98
N THR A 121 5.43 -12.08 8.60
CA THR A 121 6.29 -11.34 9.53
C THR A 121 5.53 -10.18 10.16
N PHE A 122 5.74 -9.96 11.46
CA PHE A 122 5.04 -8.93 12.21
C PHE A 122 6.01 -7.88 12.74
N HIS A 123 5.73 -6.63 12.40
CA HIS A 123 6.52 -5.46 12.79
C HIS A 123 5.66 -4.48 13.59
N TYR A 124 6.30 -3.68 14.43
CA TYR A 124 5.63 -2.69 15.27
C TYR A 124 6.34 -1.34 15.17
N GLY A 125 5.58 -0.25 15.25
CA GLY A 125 6.11 1.10 15.42
C GLY A 125 5.43 2.15 14.53
N ASN A 126 6.16 3.23 14.22
CA ASN A 126 5.62 4.39 13.51
C ASN A 126 6.21 4.58 12.09
N GLY A 127 6.95 3.59 11.59
CA GLY A 127 7.79 3.71 10.38
C GLY A 127 7.05 4.16 9.12
N PHE A 128 5.83 3.67 8.91
CA PHE A 128 5.04 3.99 7.70
C PHE A 128 4.20 5.27 7.82
N MET A 129 4.32 5.99 8.94
CA MET A 129 3.57 7.23 9.18
C MET A 129 4.34 8.49 8.77
N GLY A 130 5.62 8.35 8.43
CA GLY A 130 6.51 9.43 7.95
C GLY A 130 6.45 9.69 6.45
N PHE A 131 7.18 10.69 5.95
CA PHE A 131 7.35 10.95 4.51
C PHE A 131 7.90 9.71 3.79
N ARG A 132 7.40 9.39 2.58
CA ARG A 132 7.72 8.13 1.88
C ARG A 132 9.21 8.00 1.57
N GLU A 133 9.87 9.14 1.40
CA GLU A 133 11.29 9.29 1.14
C GLU A 133 12.15 8.86 2.34
N ASN A 134 11.57 8.95 3.56
CA ASN A 134 12.22 8.62 4.82
C ASN A 134 11.86 7.22 5.33
N ILE A 135 11.04 6.47 4.59
CA ILE A 135 10.71 5.09 4.95
C ILE A 135 11.93 4.21 4.64
N ASN A 136 12.38 3.47 5.64
CA ASN A 136 13.38 2.43 5.44
C ASN A 136 12.68 1.20 4.83
N TRP A 137 13.05 0.87 3.59
CA TRP A 137 12.51 -0.26 2.84
C TRP A 137 13.39 -1.51 2.92
N SER A 138 14.49 -1.45 3.69
CA SER A 138 15.43 -2.55 3.95
C SER A 138 15.19 -3.24 5.29
#